data_AF-A0A832MCS4-F1
#
_entry.id   AF-A0A832MCS4-F1
#
_cell.length_a   1.000
_cell.length_b   1.000
_cell.length_c   1.000
_cell.angle_alpha   90.00
_cell.angle_beta   90.00
_cell.angle_gamma   90.00
#
_symmetry.space_group_name_H-M   'P 1'
#
loop_
_entity.id
_entity.type
_entity.pdbx_description
1 polymer ?
#
loop_
_entity_poly.entity_id
_entity_poly.type
_entity_poly.pdbx_seq_one_letter_code
_entity_poly.pdbx_strand_id
1 'polypeptide(L)'
;MMKAISCSILLLVATSTASAAYVMPMIGGGQVGMMGAPMIHADVSFDGTNIGVVLDTSHDTPMLRPLTPPAEFDPAQPWAVLTGKAYNYQYAFNPSGFITLPVNAGIWVERISQDAALEVYTRPPAASYTRIFENDGDRFKWSGAMQHNAYAVLNPTESTYSATYKIYIGDANTGDPLDGYGSANTTWTWTATPIPEPASLGVLGLGAMLLLRRRCSA
;
A
#
# COMPACT_ATOMS: atom_id res chain seq x y z
N MET A 1 25.77 -23.19 63.98
CA MET A 1 25.55 -22.17 62.93
C MET A 1 25.81 -22.81 61.58
N MET A 2 24.77 -23.18 60.84
CA MET A 2 24.85 -23.79 59.51
C MET A 2 24.52 -22.74 58.46
N LYS A 3 25.48 -22.42 57.58
CA LYS A 3 25.30 -21.53 56.42
C LYS A 3 24.78 -22.35 55.24
N ALA A 4 23.56 -22.09 54.79
CA ALA A 4 23.02 -22.63 53.56
C ALA A 4 23.58 -21.86 52.37
N ILE A 5 24.25 -22.55 51.45
CA ILE A 5 24.76 -22.02 50.18
C ILE A 5 23.65 -22.20 49.15
N SER A 6 23.00 -21.11 48.74
CA SER A 6 22.05 -21.13 47.62
C SER A 6 22.82 -21.15 46.31
N CYS A 7 22.63 -22.23 45.54
CA CYS A 7 23.18 -22.38 44.20
C CYS A 7 22.14 -21.86 43.20
N SER A 8 22.38 -20.69 42.61
CA SER A 8 21.53 -20.13 41.56
C SER A 8 21.86 -20.80 40.22
N ILE A 9 20.92 -21.60 39.71
CA ILE A 9 21.00 -22.19 38.36
C ILE A 9 20.65 -21.08 37.36
N LEU A 10 21.63 -20.68 36.54
CA LEU A 10 21.43 -19.77 35.43
C LEU A 10 20.90 -20.56 34.22
N LEU A 11 19.61 -20.40 33.91
CA LEU A 11 18.98 -21.05 32.76
C LEU A 11 19.33 -20.24 31.49
N LEU A 12 20.23 -20.75 30.66
CA LEU A 12 20.53 -20.16 29.35
C LEU A 12 19.43 -20.57 28.36
N VAL A 13 18.48 -19.66 28.10
CA VAL A 13 17.48 -19.85 27.03
C VAL A 13 18.17 -19.57 25.71
N ALA A 14 18.59 -20.62 25.00
CA ALA A 14 19.05 -20.49 23.63
C ALA A 14 17.85 -20.19 22.72
N THR A 15 17.66 -18.93 22.34
CA THR A 15 16.70 -18.55 21.31
C THR A 15 17.23 -18.98 19.96
N SER A 16 16.72 -20.07 19.40
CA SER A 16 16.94 -20.42 18.00
C SER A 16 16.31 -19.34 17.12
N THR A 17 17.11 -18.46 16.53
CA THR A 17 16.65 -17.55 15.48
C THR A 17 16.41 -18.39 14.23
N ALA A 18 15.16 -18.79 13.99
CA ALA A 18 14.80 -19.31 12.68
C ALA A 18 15.13 -18.21 11.65
N SER A 19 15.99 -18.51 10.68
CA SER A 19 16.25 -17.60 9.57
C SER A 19 14.93 -17.36 8.84
N ALA A 20 14.44 -16.11 8.84
CA ALA A 20 13.27 -15.74 8.05
C ALA A 20 13.54 -16.09 6.58
N ALA A 21 12.56 -16.73 5.94
CA ALA A 21 12.62 -16.97 4.50
C ALA A 21 12.25 -15.67 3.79
N TYR A 22 13.16 -15.13 2.99
CA TYR A 22 12.85 -13.96 2.17
C TYR A 22 11.87 -14.32 1.06
N VAL A 23 10.87 -13.47 0.89
CA VAL A 23 9.84 -13.63 -0.14
C VAL A 23 9.84 -12.47 -1.12
N MET A 24 9.19 -12.68 -2.27
CA MET A 24 8.86 -11.60 -3.19
C MET A 24 7.46 -11.06 -2.92
N PRO A 25 7.20 -9.77 -3.22
CA PRO A 25 5.86 -9.22 -3.14
C PRO A 25 4.87 -9.99 -4.03
N MET A 26 3.63 -10.14 -3.56
CA MET A 26 2.52 -10.76 -4.29
C MET A 26 1.42 -9.75 -4.60
N ILE A 27 0.65 -9.95 -5.68
CA ILE A 27 -0.31 -8.95 -6.18
C ILE A 27 -1.43 -8.62 -5.23
N GLY A 28 -1.92 -9.59 -4.46
CA GLY A 28 -2.89 -9.38 -3.40
C GLY A 28 -2.29 -8.91 -2.08
N GLY A 29 -0.98 -8.67 -2.00
CA GLY A 29 -0.29 -8.44 -0.73
C GLY A 29 -0.02 -9.73 0.05
N GLY A 30 0.72 -9.60 1.15
CA GLY A 30 1.09 -10.74 1.99
C GLY A 30 1.68 -11.89 1.16
N GLN A 31 1.00 -13.04 1.20
CA GLN A 31 1.32 -14.22 0.40
C GLN A 31 0.20 -14.59 -0.61
N VAL A 32 -0.65 -13.63 -0.98
CA VAL A 32 -1.80 -13.85 -1.88
C VAL A 32 -1.42 -13.52 -3.33
N GLY A 33 -1.22 -14.55 -4.14
CA GLY A 33 -0.92 -14.44 -5.57
C GLY A 33 -2.13 -14.07 -6.44
N MET A 34 -1.90 -13.95 -7.76
CA MET A 34 -2.90 -13.50 -8.75
C MET A 34 -4.18 -14.35 -8.78
N MET A 35 -4.07 -15.65 -8.51
CA MET A 35 -5.23 -16.54 -8.48
C MET A 35 -6.19 -16.24 -7.31
N GLY A 36 -5.73 -15.58 -6.25
CA GLY A 36 -6.53 -15.19 -5.09
C GLY A 36 -6.80 -13.69 -4.99
N ALA A 37 -6.32 -12.91 -5.96
CA ALA A 37 -6.40 -11.46 -5.95
C ALA A 37 -6.50 -10.97 -7.41
N PRO A 38 -7.73 -10.82 -7.96
CA PRO A 38 -7.92 -10.37 -9.32
C PRO A 38 -7.36 -8.95 -9.49
N MET A 39 -6.90 -8.68 -10.71
CA MET A 39 -6.47 -7.34 -11.10
C MET A 39 -7.70 -6.50 -11.40
N ILE A 40 -7.65 -5.22 -11.01
CA ILE A 40 -8.73 -4.27 -11.25
C ILE A 40 -8.17 -3.17 -12.13
N HIS A 41 -8.75 -2.98 -13.31
CA HIS A 41 -8.25 -2.02 -14.27
C HIS A 41 -9.05 -0.72 -14.22
N ALA A 42 -8.34 0.41 -14.23
CA ALA A 42 -8.87 1.68 -14.69
C ALA A 42 -8.55 1.79 -16.18
N ASP A 43 -9.52 1.44 -17.01
CA ASP A 43 -9.41 1.46 -18.46
C ASP A 43 -9.47 2.91 -18.96
N VAL A 44 -8.32 3.40 -19.43
CA VAL A 44 -8.12 4.77 -19.92
C VAL A 44 -8.31 4.79 -21.42
N SER A 45 -9.23 5.62 -21.91
CA SER A 45 -9.46 5.84 -23.34
C SER A 45 -9.18 7.31 -23.70
N PHE A 46 -8.94 7.55 -24.99
CA PHE A 46 -8.77 8.89 -25.54
C PHE A 46 -9.45 8.97 -26.91
N ASP A 47 -10.39 9.90 -27.08
CA ASP A 47 -11.17 10.06 -28.32
C ASP A 47 -10.53 11.06 -29.32
N GLY A 48 -9.33 11.56 -29.02
CA GLY A 48 -8.65 12.63 -29.76
C GLY A 48 -8.77 14.00 -29.09
N THR A 49 -9.70 14.18 -28.15
CA THR A 49 -9.90 15.43 -27.39
C THR A 49 -10.03 15.16 -25.88
N ASN A 50 -10.79 14.15 -25.46
CA ASN A 50 -11.13 13.88 -24.08
C ASN A 50 -10.53 12.55 -23.60
N ILE A 51 -10.09 12.54 -22.34
CA ILE A 51 -9.79 11.32 -21.60
C ILE A 51 -11.10 10.75 -21.05
N GLY A 52 -11.28 9.44 -21.22
CA GLY A 52 -12.26 8.64 -20.48
C GLY A 52 -11.55 7.67 -19.53
N VAL A 53 -12.14 7.41 -18.37
CA VAL A 53 -11.66 6.36 -17.45
C VAL A 53 -12.84 5.55 -16.95
N VAL A 54 -12.76 4.23 -17.07
CA VAL A 54 -13.75 3.28 -16.53
C VAL A 54 -13.03 2.34 -15.57
N LEU A 55 -13.46 2.32 -14.32
CA LEU A 55 -12.95 1.38 -13.32
C LEU A 55 -13.72 0.07 -13.43
N ASP A 56 -13.01 -1.06 -13.49
CA ASP A 56 -13.61 -2.38 -13.34
C ASP A 56 -14.18 -2.56 -11.92
N THR A 57 -15.49 -2.75 -11.83
CA THR A 57 -16.20 -2.96 -10.57
C THR A 57 -16.75 -4.38 -10.44
N SER A 58 -16.25 -5.33 -11.24
CA SER A 58 -16.68 -6.74 -11.21
C SER A 58 -16.01 -7.55 -10.09
N HIS A 59 -15.13 -6.92 -9.32
CA HIS A 59 -14.35 -7.52 -8.25
C HIS A 59 -14.54 -6.77 -6.92
N ASP A 60 -14.40 -7.49 -5.81
CA ASP A 60 -14.44 -6.90 -4.47
C ASP A 60 -13.30 -5.89 -4.28
N THR A 61 -13.53 -4.94 -3.37
CA THR A 61 -12.52 -3.94 -2.98
C THR A 61 -11.21 -4.62 -2.56
N PRO A 62 -10.06 -4.27 -3.16
CA PRO A 62 -8.78 -4.86 -2.81
C PRO A 62 -8.43 -4.67 -1.33
N MET A 63 -7.83 -5.70 -0.72
CA MET A 63 -7.34 -5.63 0.65
C MET A 63 -5.82 -5.46 0.66
N LEU A 64 -5.32 -4.51 1.45
CA LEU A 64 -3.90 -4.36 1.79
C LEU A 64 -3.56 -5.41 2.84
N ARG A 65 -2.57 -6.26 2.54
CA ARG A 65 -2.20 -7.39 3.41
C ARG A 65 -0.73 -7.31 3.83
N PRO A 66 -0.42 -7.42 5.13
CA PRO A 66 0.97 -7.53 5.57
C PRO A 66 1.52 -8.93 5.27
N LEU A 67 2.84 -9.08 5.31
CA LEU A 67 3.45 -10.42 5.34
C LEU A 67 3.03 -11.16 6.61
N THR A 68 2.65 -12.42 6.46
CA THR A 68 2.48 -13.32 7.61
C THR A 68 3.86 -13.74 8.14
N PRO A 69 4.16 -13.54 9.44
CA PRO A 69 5.40 -14.06 10.03
C PRO A 69 5.52 -15.58 9.87
N PRO A 70 6.74 -16.12 9.72
CA PRO A 70 8.03 -15.44 9.81
C PRO A 70 8.56 -14.92 8.45
N ALA A 71 7.69 -14.69 7.46
CA ALA A 71 8.14 -14.20 6.15
C ALA A 71 8.62 -12.74 6.21
N GLU A 72 9.68 -12.44 5.48
CA GLU A 72 10.27 -11.11 5.41
C GLU A 72 10.65 -10.77 3.96
N PHE A 73 10.83 -9.49 3.66
CA PHE A 73 11.47 -9.08 2.42
C PHE A 73 12.98 -9.00 2.63
N ASP A 74 13.74 -9.39 1.60
CA ASP A 74 15.19 -9.18 1.60
C ASP A 74 15.48 -7.67 1.62
N PRO A 75 16.17 -7.15 2.66
CA PRO A 75 16.46 -5.72 2.77
C PRO A 75 17.39 -5.19 1.67
N ALA A 76 18.06 -6.06 0.91
CA ALA A 76 18.89 -5.68 -0.23
C ALA A 76 18.08 -5.44 -1.52
N GLN A 77 16.78 -5.76 -1.52
CA GLN A 77 15.93 -5.64 -2.70
C GLN A 77 15.14 -4.32 -2.71
N PRO A 78 14.80 -3.75 -3.88
CA PRO A 78 14.05 -2.49 -3.96
C PRO A 78 12.70 -2.52 -3.24
N TRP A 79 12.01 -3.66 -3.24
CA TRP A 79 10.73 -3.83 -2.56
C TRP A 79 10.84 -3.89 -1.03
N ALA A 80 12.03 -3.80 -0.44
CA ALA A 80 12.21 -3.71 1.00
C ALA A 80 11.47 -2.52 1.63
N VAL A 81 11.12 -1.49 0.85
CA VAL A 81 10.26 -0.37 1.29
C VAL A 81 8.87 -0.81 1.78
N LEU A 82 8.43 -2.02 1.40
CA LEU A 82 7.17 -2.62 1.84
C LEU A 82 7.28 -3.37 3.17
N THR A 83 8.48 -3.48 3.75
CA THR A 83 8.70 -4.19 5.02
C THR A 83 7.86 -3.59 6.14
N GLY A 84 7.11 -4.45 6.84
CA GLY A 84 6.19 -4.05 7.92
C GLY A 84 4.90 -3.39 7.46
N LYS A 85 4.69 -3.22 6.14
CA LYS A 85 3.49 -2.57 5.59
C LYS A 85 2.46 -3.60 5.15
N ALA A 86 1.19 -3.25 5.30
CA ALA A 86 0.12 -3.89 4.54
C ALA A 86 0.15 -3.32 3.13
N TYR A 87 0.20 -4.17 2.11
CA TYR A 87 0.36 -3.71 0.72
C TYR A 87 -0.49 -4.51 -0.26
N ASN A 88 -0.66 -4.01 -1.48
CA ASN A 88 -1.01 -4.79 -2.67
C ASN A 88 -0.66 -3.99 -3.94
N TYR A 89 -0.95 -4.53 -5.11
CA TYR A 89 -0.88 -3.79 -6.38
C TYR A 89 -1.92 -4.30 -7.38
N GLN A 90 -3.15 -4.53 -6.90
CA GLN A 90 -4.23 -5.08 -7.72
C GLN A 90 -4.77 -4.06 -8.74
N TYR A 91 -4.81 -2.78 -8.38
CA TYR A 91 -5.21 -1.74 -9.31
C TYR A 91 -4.14 -1.45 -10.37
N ALA A 92 -4.58 -1.22 -11.61
CA ALA A 92 -3.73 -0.80 -12.71
C ALA A 92 -4.37 0.29 -13.55
N PHE A 93 -3.54 1.17 -14.10
CA PHE A 93 -3.91 1.96 -15.28
C PHE A 93 -3.73 1.07 -16.51
N ASN A 94 -4.75 0.96 -17.35
CA ASN A 94 -4.74 0.11 -18.53
C ASN A 94 -5.22 0.88 -19.77
N PRO A 95 -4.52 0.80 -20.93
CA PRO A 95 -5.04 1.43 -22.14
C PRO A 95 -6.26 0.68 -22.68
N SER A 96 -7.37 1.39 -22.86
CA SER A 96 -8.54 0.90 -23.57
C SER A 96 -8.33 1.03 -25.09
N GLY A 97 -7.46 0.19 -25.63
CA GLY A 97 -7.11 0.18 -27.05
C GLY A 97 -5.91 1.06 -27.39
N PHE A 98 -5.75 1.40 -28.68
CA PHE A 98 -4.64 2.23 -29.14
C PHE A 98 -4.90 3.71 -28.89
N ILE A 99 -4.00 4.36 -28.14
CA ILE A 99 -4.05 5.80 -27.90
C ILE A 99 -3.01 6.48 -28.78
N THR A 100 -3.46 7.34 -29.69
CA THR A 100 -2.59 8.21 -30.49
C THR A 100 -2.57 9.60 -29.86
N LEU A 101 -1.39 10.04 -29.43
CA LEU A 101 -1.21 11.35 -28.80
C LEU A 101 -0.82 12.41 -29.83
N PRO A 102 -1.20 13.68 -29.59
CA PRO A 102 -0.62 14.81 -30.30
C PRO A 102 0.91 14.86 -30.17
N VAL A 103 1.56 15.56 -31.08
CA VAL A 103 3.01 15.82 -30.97
C VAL A 103 3.31 16.55 -29.66
N ASN A 104 4.41 16.19 -28.99
CA ASN A 104 4.83 16.77 -27.72
C ASN A 104 3.80 16.63 -26.57
N ALA A 105 2.89 15.66 -26.65
CA ALA A 105 1.95 15.36 -25.57
C ALA A 105 2.33 14.08 -24.80
N GLY A 106 1.85 13.97 -23.57
CA GLY A 106 1.90 12.79 -22.72
C GLY A 106 0.60 12.60 -21.96
N ILE A 107 0.32 11.36 -21.53
CA ILE A 107 -0.76 11.10 -20.58
C ILE A 107 -0.17 11.20 -19.18
N TRP A 108 -0.77 12.05 -18.36
CA TRP A 108 -0.32 12.28 -16.99
C TRP A 108 -1.35 11.77 -16.01
N VAL A 109 -0.87 11.17 -14.92
CA VAL A 109 -1.67 10.78 -13.77
C VAL A 109 -1.24 11.65 -12.61
N GLU A 110 -2.17 12.48 -12.14
CA GLU A 110 -1.98 13.41 -11.03
C GLU A 110 -2.79 12.96 -9.83
N ARG A 111 -2.19 12.98 -8.64
CA ARG A 111 -2.89 12.76 -7.38
C ARG A 111 -3.71 14.00 -7.03
N ILE A 112 -5.01 13.83 -6.88
CA ILE A 112 -5.92 14.89 -6.42
C ILE A 112 -6.06 14.89 -4.91
N SER A 113 -6.20 13.70 -4.32
CA SER A 113 -6.29 13.50 -2.88
C SER A 113 -5.93 12.08 -2.53
N GLN A 114 -5.46 11.85 -1.30
CA GLN A 114 -5.16 10.52 -0.78
C GLN A 114 -5.17 10.52 0.74
N ASP A 115 -5.56 9.39 1.34
CA ASP A 115 -5.40 9.22 2.78
C ASP A 115 -3.92 9.29 3.19
N ALA A 116 -3.63 10.07 4.24
CA ALA A 116 -2.27 10.46 4.59
C ALA A 116 -1.31 9.29 4.87
N ALA A 117 -1.84 8.16 5.36
CA ALA A 117 -1.07 6.96 5.66
C ALA A 117 -0.87 6.02 4.45
N LEU A 118 -1.60 6.24 3.35
CA LEU A 118 -1.42 5.48 2.12
C LEU A 118 -0.16 5.97 1.41
N GLU A 119 0.61 5.04 0.87
CA GLU A 119 1.84 5.31 0.13
C GLU A 119 1.78 4.59 -1.22
N VAL A 120 2.34 5.23 -2.26
CA VAL A 120 2.29 4.73 -3.63
C VAL A 120 3.69 4.67 -4.22
N TYR A 121 4.07 3.51 -4.75
CA TYR A 121 5.39 3.24 -5.30
C TYR A 121 5.31 2.72 -6.73
N THR A 122 6.35 2.99 -7.52
CA THR A 122 6.54 2.33 -8.82
C THR A 122 6.70 0.83 -8.62
N ARG A 123 6.26 0.04 -9.59
CA ARG A 123 6.45 -1.43 -9.60
C ARG A 123 7.08 -1.86 -10.93
N PRO A 124 7.80 -3.02 -10.99
CA PRO A 124 8.18 -3.66 -12.24
C PRO A 124 7.15 -3.51 -13.39
N PRO A 125 7.63 -3.19 -14.61
CA PRO A 125 9.04 -3.24 -15.02
C PRO A 125 9.93 -2.09 -14.52
N ALA A 126 9.38 -1.06 -13.86
CA ALA A 126 10.20 0.05 -13.34
C ALA A 126 11.15 -0.32 -12.20
N ALA A 127 10.91 -1.46 -11.50
CA ALA A 127 11.71 -2.12 -10.45
C ALA A 127 12.26 -1.28 -9.28
N SER A 128 12.19 0.04 -9.33
CA SER A 128 12.87 0.93 -8.39
C SER A 128 12.13 1.12 -7.08
N TYR A 129 10.83 0.78 -7.02
CA TYR A 129 9.97 1.05 -5.86
C TYR A 129 10.13 2.49 -5.35
N THR A 130 10.28 3.42 -6.29
CA THR A 130 10.37 4.84 -5.99
C THR A 130 9.00 5.35 -5.63
N ARG A 131 8.90 6.18 -4.60
CA ARG A 131 7.65 6.81 -4.22
C ARG A 131 7.18 7.74 -5.35
N ILE A 132 5.90 7.63 -5.71
CA ILE A 132 5.31 8.37 -6.83
C ILE A 132 4.72 9.68 -6.36
N PHE A 133 4.02 9.66 -5.22
CA PHE A 133 3.30 10.82 -4.71
C PHE A 133 3.64 11.10 -3.24
N GLU A 134 4.02 12.34 -2.98
CA GLU A 134 4.21 12.94 -1.65
C GLU A 134 3.06 13.90 -1.36
N ASN A 135 2.71 14.77 -2.31
CA ASN A 135 1.73 15.85 -2.17
C ASN A 135 0.62 15.80 -3.24
N ASP A 136 -0.51 16.45 -2.94
CA ASP A 136 -1.59 16.60 -3.91
C ASP A 136 -1.10 17.53 -5.03
N GLY A 137 -1.39 17.17 -6.28
CA GLY A 137 -0.79 17.77 -7.47
C GLY A 137 0.47 17.04 -7.97
N ASP A 138 1.06 16.13 -7.18
CA ASP A 138 2.15 15.29 -7.68
C ASP A 138 1.66 14.42 -8.83
N ARG A 139 2.51 14.25 -9.84
CA ARG A 139 2.14 13.61 -11.10
C ARG A 139 3.27 12.79 -11.69
N PHE A 140 2.92 11.74 -12.43
CA PHE A 140 3.86 11.00 -13.26
C PHE A 140 3.32 10.87 -14.69
N LYS A 141 4.25 10.78 -15.64
CA LYS A 141 3.95 10.52 -17.04
C LYS A 141 3.72 9.02 -17.22
N TRP A 142 2.50 8.65 -17.56
CA TRP A 142 2.14 7.27 -17.85
C TRP A 142 2.62 6.88 -19.25
N SER A 143 3.17 5.67 -19.38
CA SER A 143 3.71 5.17 -20.64
C SER A 143 2.64 4.79 -21.67
N GLY A 144 1.38 4.70 -21.24
CA GLY A 144 0.29 4.14 -22.04
C GLY A 144 0.28 2.62 -22.08
N ALA A 145 1.17 1.94 -21.36
CA ALA A 145 1.13 0.49 -21.15
C ALA A 145 0.45 0.17 -19.81
N MET A 146 -0.08 -1.05 -19.67
CA MET A 146 -0.64 -1.50 -18.38
C MET A 146 0.39 -1.31 -17.26
N GLN A 147 0.04 -0.52 -16.24
CA GLN A 147 0.92 -0.17 -15.14
C GLN A 147 0.22 -0.38 -13.80
N HIS A 148 0.78 -1.28 -13.01
CA HIS A 148 0.45 -1.44 -11.60
C HIS A 148 1.39 -0.59 -10.75
N ASN A 149 0.86 0.03 -9.71
CA ASN A 149 1.65 0.66 -8.66
C ASN A 149 1.47 -0.12 -7.36
N ALA A 150 2.49 -0.11 -6.50
CA ALA A 150 2.36 -0.69 -5.16
C ALA A 150 1.75 0.32 -4.21
N TYR A 151 0.65 -0.09 -3.58
CA TYR A 151 -0.07 0.65 -2.55
C TYR A 151 0.25 0.04 -1.21
N ALA A 152 0.66 0.85 -0.24
CA ALA A 152 1.08 0.34 1.06
C ALA A 152 0.69 1.28 2.21
N VAL A 153 0.42 0.70 3.36
CA VAL A 153 0.16 1.41 4.62
C VAL A 153 0.99 0.76 5.72
N LEU A 154 1.77 1.56 6.43
CA LEU A 154 2.45 1.12 7.65
C LEU A 154 1.46 1.13 8.82
N ASN A 155 1.33 0.01 9.54
CA ASN A 155 0.46 -0.12 10.72
C ASN A 155 -0.94 0.47 10.51
N PRO A 156 -1.78 -0.11 9.62
CA PRO A 156 -3.09 0.47 9.29
C PRO A 156 -3.92 0.75 10.55
N THR A 157 -4.42 1.97 10.72
CA THR A 157 -5.32 2.35 11.82
C THR A 157 -6.78 2.41 11.37
N GLU A 158 -7.01 2.62 10.07
CA GLU A 158 -8.32 2.64 9.43
C GLU A 158 -8.62 1.33 8.71
N SER A 159 -9.91 1.01 8.56
CA SER A 159 -10.37 -0.16 7.79
C SER A 159 -10.44 0.10 6.29
N THR A 160 -10.41 1.37 5.88
CA THR A 160 -10.55 1.80 4.49
C THR A 160 -9.57 2.91 4.18
N TYR A 161 -8.98 2.85 2.98
CA TYR A 161 -8.10 3.88 2.43
C TYR A 161 -8.57 4.21 1.02
N SER A 162 -8.26 5.41 0.54
CA SER A 162 -8.69 5.93 -0.73
C SER A 162 -7.66 6.87 -1.35
N ALA A 163 -7.71 6.94 -2.67
CA ALA A 163 -6.94 7.89 -3.46
C ALA A 163 -7.75 8.28 -4.69
N THR A 164 -7.72 9.57 -5.04
CA THR A 164 -8.34 10.09 -6.26
C THR A 164 -7.27 10.60 -7.19
N TYR A 165 -7.37 10.19 -8.46
CA TYR A 165 -6.45 10.57 -9.52
C TYR A 165 -7.18 11.32 -10.62
N LYS A 166 -6.50 12.30 -11.22
CA LYS A 166 -6.88 12.94 -12.47
C LYS A 166 -5.96 12.45 -13.58
N ILE A 167 -6.56 12.00 -14.67
CA ILE A 167 -5.85 11.57 -15.88
C ILE A 167 -6.13 12.60 -16.98
N TYR A 168 -5.08 13.12 -17.61
CA TYR A 168 -5.21 14.18 -18.60
C TYR A 168 -4.08 14.15 -19.64
N ILE A 169 -4.28 14.89 -20.74
CA ILE A 169 -3.24 15.16 -21.73
C ILE A 169 -2.47 16.41 -21.34
N GLY A 170 -1.16 16.28 -21.18
CA GLY A 170 -0.26 17.38 -20.83
C GLY A 170 0.96 17.43 -21.73
N ASP A 171 1.72 18.51 -21.63
CA ASP A 171 3.02 18.64 -22.29
C ASP A 171 3.91 17.44 -21.94
N ALA A 172 4.60 16.90 -22.95
CA ALA A 172 5.39 15.68 -22.83
C ALA A 172 6.56 15.82 -21.83
N ASN A 173 7.03 17.04 -21.55
CA ASN A 173 8.21 17.31 -20.74
C ASN A 173 7.85 17.93 -19.38
N THR A 174 6.90 18.88 -19.33
CA THR A 174 6.55 19.59 -18.09
C THR A 174 5.36 18.97 -17.36
N GLY A 175 4.50 18.28 -18.10
CA GLY A 175 3.23 17.76 -17.61
C GLY A 175 2.15 18.79 -17.38
N ASP A 176 2.34 20.03 -17.84
CA ASP A 176 1.30 21.03 -17.78
C ASP A 176 0.14 20.63 -18.70
N PRO A 177 -1.13 20.76 -18.26
CA PRO A 177 -2.27 20.42 -19.10
C PRO A 177 -2.24 21.19 -20.43
N LEU A 178 -2.53 20.52 -21.54
CA LEU A 178 -2.62 21.17 -22.84
C LEU A 178 -4.03 21.74 -23.05
N ASP A 179 -4.10 22.98 -23.54
CA ASP A 179 -5.36 23.64 -23.87
C ASP A 179 -6.15 22.85 -24.93
N GLY A 180 -7.47 22.78 -24.75
CA GLY A 180 -8.38 22.09 -25.65
C GLY A 180 -8.52 20.58 -25.41
N TYR A 181 -7.79 20.01 -24.45
CA TYR A 181 -7.94 18.60 -24.06
C TYR A 181 -8.69 18.43 -22.74
N GLY A 182 -9.53 17.40 -22.67
CA GLY A 182 -10.27 17.02 -21.47
C GLY A 182 -9.46 16.16 -20.50
N SER A 183 -10.02 15.97 -19.30
CA SER A 183 -9.48 15.09 -18.25
C SER A 183 -10.60 14.24 -17.64
N ALA A 184 -10.24 13.13 -17.01
CA ALA A 184 -11.16 12.33 -16.20
C ALA A 184 -10.57 12.00 -14.84
N ASN A 185 -11.45 11.77 -13.86
CA ASN A 185 -11.05 11.35 -12.52
C ASN A 185 -11.42 9.90 -12.26
N THR A 186 -10.65 9.24 -11.41
CA THR A 186 -10.98 7.92 -10.85
C THR A 186 -10.62 7.91 -9.37
N THR A 187 -11.45 7.26 -8.55
CA THR A 187 -11.19 7.06 -7.12
C THR A 187 -11.03 5.59 -6.86
N TRP A 188 -9.91 5.22 -6.25
CA TRP A 188 -9.60 3.85 -5.87
C TRP A 188 -9.72 3.73 -4.36
N THR A 189 -10.17 2.56 -3.92
CA THR A 189 -10.39 2.28 -2.51
C THR A 189 -9.76 0.95 -2.14
N TRP A 190 -9.22 0.89 -0.93
CA TRP A 190 -8.66 -0.32 -0.36
C TRP A 190 -9.27 -0.59 0.99
N THR A 191 -9.31 -1.85 1.39
CA THR A 191 -9.56 -2.26 2.76
C THR A 191 -8.26 -2.65 3.45
N ALA A 192 -8.22 -2.58 4.77
CA ALA A 192 -7.14 -3.14 5.58
C ALA A 192 -7.70 -3.64 6.91
N THR A 193 -6.94 -4.50 7.60
CA THR A 193 -7.24 -4.85 9.00
C THR A 193 -6.56 -3.82 9.91
N PRO A 194 -7.31 -3.03 10.68
CA PRO A 194 -6.71 -2.10 11.63
C PRO A 194 -5.89 -2.83 12.69
N ILE A 195 -4.71 -2.30 12.99
CA ILE A 195 -3.88 -2.72 14.12
C ILE A 195 -4.18 -1.74 15.26
N PRO A 196 -4.73 -2.20 16.41
CA PRO A 196 -4.98 -1.32 17.54
C PRO A 196 -3.70 -0.62 17.98
N GLU A 197 -3.74 0.69 18.16
CA GLU A 197 -2.58 1.40 18.69
C GLU A 197 -2.15 0.83 20.05
N PRO A 198 -0.84 0.74 20.35
CA PRO A 198 -0.36 0.22 21.63
C PRO A 198 -0.95 0.93 22.85
N ALA A 199 -1.30 2.22 22.72
CA ALA A 199 -1.94 3.00 23.77
C ALA A 199 -3.34 2.47 24.14
N SER A 200 -4.09 1.96 23.16
CA SER A 200 -5.42 1.35 23.34
C SER A 200 -5.36 0.12 24.24
N LEU A 201 -4.29 -0.68 24.11
CA LEU A 201 -4.07 -1.86 24.95
C LEU A 201 -3.67 -1.50 26.38
N GLY A 202 -2.90 -0.41 26.55
CA GLY A 202 -2.49 0.10 27.87
C GLY A 202 -3.66 0.62 28.73
N VAL A 203 -4.62 1.32 28.12
CA VAL A 203 -5.79 1.87 28.84
C VAL A 203 -6.75 0.78 29.33
N LEU A 204 -6.97 -0.27 28.54
CA LEU A 204 -7.76 -1.43 28.96
C LEU A 204 -7.08 -2.20 30.12
N GLY A 205 -5.75 -2.35 30.07
CA GLY A 205 -4.98 -3.00 31.14
C GLY A 205 -5.03 -2.25 32.47
N LEU A 206 -4.94 -0.91 32.44
CA LEU A 206 -4.99 -0.07 33.64
C LEU A 206 -6.41 0.04 34.23
N GLY A 207 -7.45 0.10 33.39
CA GLY A 207 -8.84 0.10 33.82
C GLY A 207 -9.24 -1.20 34.55
N ALA A 208 -8.78 -2.34 34.06
CA ALA A 208 -9.02 -3.65 34.70
C ALA A 208 -8.37 -3.74 36.10
N MET A 209 -7.15 -3.21 36.27
CA MET A 209 -6.48 -3.22 37.57
C MET A 209 -7.13 -2.29 38.61
N LEU A 210 -7.69 -1.16 38.20
CA LEU A 210 -8.41 -0.25 39.10
C LEU A 210 -9.75 -0.82 39.60
N LEU A 211 -10.44 -1.61 38.76
CA LEU A 211 -11.69 -2.28 39.14
C LEU A 211 -11.46 -3.48 40.07
N LEU A 212 -10.35 -4.20 39.90
CA LEU A 212 -9.98 -5.32 40.78
C LEU A 212 -9.56 -4.84 42.18
N ARG A 213 -8.95 -3.66 42.30
CA ARG A 213 -8.51 -3.11 43.60
C ARG A 213 -9.65 -2.67 44.52
N ARG A 214 -10.85 -2.44 43.99
CA ARG A 214 -12.04 -2.01 44.76
C ARG A 214 -12.82 -3.15 45.41
N ARG A 215 -12.50 -4.42 45.15
CA ARG A 215 -13.27 -5.57 45.66
C ARG A 215 -12.68 -6.29 46.88
N CYS A 216 -11.51 -5.87 47.38
CA CYS A 216 -10.89 -6.46 48.58
C CYS A 216 -10.96 -5.56 49.82
N SER A 217 -11.96 -4.67 49.90
CA SER A 217 -12.21 -3.84 51.08
C SER A 217 -13.67 -4.02 51.53
N ALA A 218 -13.97 -5.19 52.10
CA ALA A 218 -15.17 -5.46 52.88
C ALA A 218 -14.83 -6.55 53.90
#